data_AF-A0A8C5S6T3-F1
#
_entry.id   AF-A0A8C5S6T3-F1
#
_cell.length_a   1.000
_cell.length_b   1.000
_cell.length_c   1.000
_cell.angle_alpha   90.00
_cell.angle_beta   90.00
_cell.angle_gamma   90.00
#
_symmetry.space_group_name_H-M   'P 1'
#
loop_
_entity.id
_entity.type
_entity.pdbx_description
1 polymer ?
#
loop_
_entity_poly.entity_id
_entity_poly.type
_entity_poly.pdbx_seq_one_letter_code
_entity_poly.pdbx_strand_id
1 'polypeptide(L)'
;MPLGDIMRLDLEKIALDYIVPCLRDIGFCYLDNFLGEIIGDCVLECVKQMHYRGELQDGQLAGQRQGIAKRHLRGDQIKWIAGTEEGCEAINFLLSLVDRLVMFCGSRLGKYYVKERSKVRALKKKRQ
;
A
#
# COMPACT_ATOMS: atom_id res chain seq x y z
N MET A 1 23.96 -1.42 -13.27
CA MET A 1 22.77 -1.90 -14.02
C MET A 1 21.98 -0.68 -14.46
N PRO A 2 21.51 -0.58 -15.71
CA PRO A 2 20.70 0.55 -16.13
C PRO A 2 19.25 0.34 -15.66
N LEU A 3 18.80 1.28 -14.83
CA LEU A 3 17.45 1.44 -14.26
C LEU A 3 16.52 2.02 -15.32
N GLY A 4 16.10 1.21 -16.30
CA GLY A 4 15.41 1.70 -17.49
C GLY A 4 13.93 1.38 -17.64
N ASP A 5 13.40 0.29 -17.04
CA ASP A 5 12.20 -0.29 -17.67
C ASP A 5 11.28 -1.05 -16.70
N ILE A 6 10.78 -0.37 -15.66
CA ILE A 6 9.77 -0.96 -14.76
C ILE A 6 8.41 -1.16 -15.44
N MET A 7 8.19 -0.48 -16.58
CA MET A 7 7.04 -0.73 -17.45
C MET A 7 7.21 -1.96 -18.37
N ARG A 8 8.42 -2.51 -18.51
CA ARG A 8 8.73 -3.74 -19.28
C ARG A 8 9.25 -4.91 -18.43
N LEU A 9 9.46 -4.70 -17.14
CA LEU A 9 9.89 -5.74 -16.22
C LEU A 9 8.72 -6.70 -15.96
N ASP A 10 8.92 -7.99 -16.25
CA ASP A 10 8.04 -9.06 -15.82
C ASP A 10 7.94 -8.97 -14.28
N LEU A 11 6.84 -8.39 -13.78
CA LEU A 11 6.50 -8.37 -12.35
C LEU A 11 6.61 -9.77 -11.75
N GLU A 12 6.31 -10.80 -12.55
CA GLU A 12 6.52 -12.20 -12.21
C GLU A 12 8.01 -12.53 -11.96
N LYS A 13 8.93 -12.14 -12.85
CA LYS A 13 10.37 -12.38 -12.63
C LYS A 13 10.89 -11.65 -11.40
N ILE A 14 10.52 -10.39 -11.19
CA ILE A 14 10.91 -9.66 -9.98
C ILE A 14 10.36 -10.36 -8.73
N ALA A 15 9.09 -10.74 -8.76
CA ALA A 15 8.44 -11.43 -7.65
C ALA A 15 9.15 -12.76 -7.31
N LEU A 16 9.48 -13.57 -8.32
CA LEU A 16 10.02 -14.91 -8.15
C LEU A 16 11.53 -14.94 -7.89
N ASP A 17 12.31 -14.14 -8.63
CA ASP A 17 13.77 -14.21 -8.62
C ASP A 17 14.39 -13.28 -7.57
N TYR A 18 13.67 -12.24 -7.15
CA TYR A 18 14.20 -11.24 -6.21
C TYR A 18 13.40 -11.16 -4.91
N ILE A 19 12.08 -10.96 -4.99
CA ILE A 19 11.25 -10.69 -3.81
C ILE A 19 11.09 -11.93 -2.93
N VAL A 20 10.75 -13.08 -3.51
CA VAL A 20 10.57 -14.34 -2.76
C VAL A 20 11.85 -14.76 -2.02
N PRO A 21 13.03 -14.80 -2.66
CA PRO A 21 14.28 -15.11 -1.97
C PRO A 21 14.62 -14.10 -0.87
N CYS A 22 14.52 -12.79 -1.15
CA CYS A 22 14.84 -11.76 -0.16
C CYS A 22 13.91 -11.84 1.06
N LEU A 23 12.60 -12.00 0.85
CA LEU A 23 11.66 -12.13 1.96
C LEU A 23 11.86 -13.42 2.75
N ARG A 24 12.32 -14.51 2.11
CA ARG A 24 12.58 -15.78 2.79
C ARG A 24 13.86 -15.76 3.61
N ASP A 25 14.93 -15.16 3.09
CA ASP A 25 16.26 -15.20 3.71
C ASP A 25 16.49 -14.04 4.68
N ILE A 26 15.97 -12.86 4.36
CA ILE A 26 16.26 -11.60 5.07
C ILE A 26 15.01 -11.09 5.83
N GLY A 27 13.81 -11.40 5.34
CA GLY A 27 12.54 -10.95 5.93
C GLY A 27 12.11 -9.54 5.51
N PHE A 28 12.88 -8.86 4.66
CA PHE A 28 12.52 -7.60 4.02
C PHE A 28 13.07 -7.52 2.59
N CYS A 29 12.46 -6.68 1.76
CA CYS A 29 12.85 -6.46 0.37
C CYS A 29 12.60 -4.99 -0.01
N TYR A 30 13.55 -4.35 -0.66
CA TYR A 30 13.41 -2.99 -1.21
C TYR A 30 13.37 -3.07 -2.74
N LEU A 31 12.48 -2.30 -3.35
CA LEU A 31 12.32 -2.21 -4.80
C LEU A 31 12.22 -0.75 -5.20
N ASP A 32 13.30 -0.24 -5.81
CA ASP A 32 13.37 1.14 -6.26
C ASP A 32 12.64 1.36 -7.59
N ASN A 33 12.26 2.62 -7.83
CA ASN A 33 11.59 3.09 -9.05
C ASN A 33 10.27 2.37 -9.40
N PHE A 34 9.62 1.67 -8.45
CA PHE A 34 8.48 0.77 -8.69
C PHE A 34 7.32 1.31 -9.55
N LEU A 35 7.01 2.60 -9.47
CA LEU A 35 5.97 3.24 -10.28
C LEU A 35 6.52 4.03 -11.48
N GLY A 36 7.82 4.36 -11.46
CA GLY A 36 8.39 5.43 -12.28
C GLY A 36 8.04 6.83 -11.73
N GLU A 37 8.74 7.83 -12.25
CA GLU A 37 8.64 9.23 -11.80
C GLU A 37 7.24 9.82 -12.08
N ILE A 38 6.73 9.66 -13.29
CA ILE A 38 5.45 10.23 -13.73
C ILE A 38 4.27 9.75 -12.86
N ILE A 39 4.17 8.43 -12.67
CA ILE A 39 3.08 7.86 -11.87
C ILE A 39 3.29 8.15 -10.39
N GLY A 40 4.54 8.17 -9.93
CA GLY A 40 4.90 8.58 -8.57
C GLY A 40 4.44 10.01 -8.26
N ASP A 41 4.66 10.95 -9.17
CA ASP A 41 4.23 12.34 -9.05
C ASP A 41 2.70 12.48 -9.02
N CYS A 42 1.99 11.73 -9.87
CA CYS A 42 0.53 11.68 -9.82
C CYS A 42 0.00 11.17 -8.47
N VAL A 43 0.61 10.11 -7.92
CA VAL A 43 0.25 9.60 -6.59
C VAL A 43 0.52 10.66 -5.51
N LEU A 44 1.66 11.36 -5.59
CA LEU A 44 2.02 12.42 -4.65
C LEU A 44 1.00 13.57 -4.68
N GLU A 45 0.60 14.01 -5.86
CA GLU A 45 -0.42 15.05 -6.02
C GLU A 45 -1.78 14.61 -5.46
N CYS A 46 -2.22 13.38 -5.72
CA CYS A 46 -3.44 12.84 -5.11
C CYS A 46 -3.39 12.90 -3.58
N VAL A 47 -2.27 12.49 -2.97
CA VAL A 47 -2.10 12.50 -1.51
C VAL A 47 -2.07 13.92 -0.95
N LYS A 48 -1.35 14.84 -1.62
CA LYS A 48 -1.32 16.27 -1.24
C LYS A 48 -2.71 16.89 -1.29
N GLN A 49 -3.49 16.62 -2.34
CA GLN A 49 -4.85 17.14 -2.45
C GLN A 49 -5.75 16.66 -1.32
N MET A 50 -5.65 15.38 -0.93
CA MET A 50 -6.39 14.87 0.24
C MET A 50 -5.96 15.53 1.55
N HIS A 51 -4.66 15.80 1.70
CA HIS A 51 -4.15 16.54 2.83
C HIS A 51 -4.70 17.97 2.87
N TYR A 52 -4.65 18.69 1.75
CA TYR A 52 -5.17 20.07 1.65
C TYR A 52 -6.68 20.16 1.89
N ARG A 53 -7.44 19.12 1.51
CA ARG A 53 -8.88 19.03 1.79
C ARG A 53 -9.20 18.65 3.24
N GLY A 54 -8.20 18.36 4.07
CA GLY A 54 -8.39 17.97 5.48
C GLY A 54 -9.06 16.61 5.65
N GLU A 55 -8.93 15.71 4.67
CA GLU A 55 -9.60 14.41 4.67
C GLU A 55 -8.83 13.34 5.47
N LEU A 56 -7.62 13.67 5.94
CA LEU A 56 -6.78 12.82 6.78
C LEU A 56 -7.21 12.91 8.25
N GLN A 57 -7.16 11.78 8.96
CA GLN A 57 -7.54 11.68 10.36
C GLN A 57 -6.39 11.13 11.20
N ASP A 58 -6.33 11.52 12.47
CA ASP A 58 -5.31 11.00 13.39
C ASP A 58 -5.35 9.46 13.44
N GLY A 59 -4.17 8.86 13.38
CA GLY A 59 -3.99 7.43 13.46
C GLY A 59 -4.67 6.77 14.65
N GLN A 60 -5.40 5.68 14.39
CA GLN A 60 -5.99 4.86 15.44
C GLN A 60 -5.11 3.64 15.75
N LEU A 61 -4.99 3.32 17.04
CA LEU A 61 -4.27 2.15 17.53
C LEU A 61 -5.19 0.92 17.52
N ALA A 62 -4.62 -0.26 17.26
CA ALA A 62 -5.34 -1.54 17.21
C ALA A 62 -5.82 -2.06 18.60
N GLY A 63 -5.92 -1.18 19.59
CA GLY A 63 -6.40 -1.48 20.94
C GLY A 63 -6.62 -0.19 21.72
N GLN A 64 -7.75 -0.09 22.41
CA GLN A 64 -8.09 1.11 23.19
C GLN A 64 -7.48 0.99 24.58
N ARG A 65 -6.31 1.59 24.81
CA ARG A 65 -5.76 1.76 26.16
C ARG A 65 -6.30 3.05 26.77
N GLN A 66 -7.07 2.93 27.85
CA GLN A 66 -7.53 4.10 28.62
C GLN A 66 -6.32 4.86 29.17
N GLY A 67 -6.29 6.18 29.00
CA GLY A 67 -5.26 7.06 29.58
C GLY A 67 -4.08 7.43 28.67
N ILE A 68 -3.96 6.86 27.47
CA ILE A 68 -2.92 7.27 26.51
C ILE A 68 -3.55 8.09 25.39
N ALA A 69 -3.14 9.36 25.26
CA ALA A 69 -3.53 10.19 24.13
C ALA A 69 -3.00 9.56 22.83
N LYS A 70 -3.88 9.34 21.84
CA LYS A 70 -3.55 8.66 20.56
C LYS A 70 -2.31 9.24 19.87
N ARG A 71 -2.10 10.56 19.99
CA ARG A 71 -0.97 11.31 19.43
C ARG A 71 0.40 11.03 20.06
N HIS A 72 0.45 10.44 21.26
CA HIS A 72 1.74 10.11 21.91
C HIS A 72 2.42 8.88 21.31
N LEU A 73 1.67 8.01 20.63
CA LEU A 73 2.19 6.78 20.03
C LEU A 73 2.26 6.87 18.50
N ARG A 74 1.34 7.60 17.86
CA ARG A 74 1.35 7.88 16.42
C ARG A 74 1.03 9.35 16.19
N GLY A 75 1.94 10.07 15.53
CA GLY A 75 1.76 11.47 15.14
C GLY A 75 1.30 11.67 13.70
N ASP A 76 1.10 10.60 12.94
CA ASP A 76 0.68 10.63 11.54
C ASP A 76 -0.84 10.74 11.38
N GLN A 77 -1.23 11.35 10.27
CA GLN A 77 -2.62 11.39 9.82
C GLN A 77 -2.79 10.41 8.65
N ILE A 78 -3.85 9.61 8.71
CA ILE A 78 -4.16 8.59 7.70
C ILE A 78 -5.55 8.77 7.13
N LYS A 79 -5.72 8.29 5.90
CA LYS A 79 -7.01 8.08 5.26
C LYS A 79 -7.00 6.71 4.62
N TRP A 80 -8.11 6.00 4.75
CA TRP A 80 -8.32 4.72 4.07
C TRP A 80 -8.92 4.97 2.70
N ILE A 81 -8.29 4.41 1.67
CA ILE A 81 -8.67 4.58 0.26
C ILE A 81 -8.87 3.20 -0.33
N ALA A 82 -10.02 2.98 -0.97
CA ALA A 82 -10.32 1.73 -1.65
C ALA A 82 -9.63 1.63 -3.02
N GLY A 83 -9.40 2.78 -3.67
CA GLY A 83 -8.92 2.90 -5.04
C GLY A 83 -10.06 3.12 -6.04
N THR A 84 -11.30 3.21 -5.59
CA THR A 84 -12.48 3.43 -6.44
C THR A 84 -13.01 4.87 -6.34
N GLU A 85 -12.35 5.71 -5.55
CA GLU A 85 -12.71 7.10 -5.35
C GLU A 85 -12.29 7.97 -6.54
N GLU A 86 -13.13 8.95 -6.89
CA GLU A 86 -12.86 9.90 -7.96
C GLU A 86 -11.58 10.72 -7.65
N GLY A 87 -10.67 10.82 -8.62
CA GLY A 87 -9.37 11.46 -8.43
C GLY A 87 -8.31 10.60 -7.72
N CYS A 88 -8.57 9.31 -7.47
CA CYS A 88 -7.62 8.37 -6.85
C CYS A 88 -7.06 7.32 -7.83
N GLU A 89 -7.12 7.58 -9.13
CA GLU A 89 -6.75 6.61 -10.18
C GLU A 89 -5.27 6.18 -10.09
N ALA A 90 -4.37 7.13 -9.82
CA ALA A 90 -2.95 6.83 -9.64
C ALA A 90 -2.70 5.93 -8.43
N ILE A 91 -3.45 6.15 -7.33
CA ILE A 91 -3.40 5.29 -6.13
C ILE A 91 -3.97 3.92 -6.46
N ASN A 92 -5.07 3.83 -7.20
CA ASN A 92 -5.65 2.56 -7.64
C ASN A 92 -4.70 1.75 -8.51
N PHE A 93 -3.97 2.42 -9.41
CA PHE A 93 -2.95 1.79 -10.23
C PHE A 93 -1.81 1.22 -9.38
N LEU A 94 -1.28 1.99 -8.42
CA LEU A 94 -0.30 1.51 -7.45
C LEU A 94 -0.82 0.28 -6.69
N LEU A 95 -2.04 0.35 -6.17
CA LEU A 95 -2.67 -0.76 -5.45
C LEU A 95 -2.78 -2.02 -6.32
N SER A 96 -3.16 -1.86 -7.58
CA SER A 96 -3.29 -2.96 -8.55
C SER A 96 -1.94 -3.60 -8.88
N LEU A 97 -0.87 -2.81 -8.97
CA LEU A 97 0.49 -3.33 -9.18
C LEU A 97 0.98 -4.12 -7.98
N VAL A 98 0.77 -3.61 -6.76
CA VAL A 98 1.12 -4.32 -5.52
C VAL A 98 0.33 -5.61 -5.42
N ASP A 99 -0.98 -5.59 -5.69
CA ASP A 99 -1.82 -6.79 -5.67
C ASP A 99 -1.34 -7.84 -6.68
N ARG A 100 -0.97 -7.43 -7.88
CA ARG A 100 -0.39 -8.33 -8.90
C ARG A 100 0.93 -8.95 -8.45
N LEU A 101 1.83 -8.14 -7.88
CA LEU A 101 3.11 -8.61 -7.35
C LEU A 101 2.91 -9.62 -6.22
N VAL A 102 2.02 -9.31 -5.26
CA VAL A 102 1.69 -10.21 -4.16
C VAL A 102 1.02 -11.50 -4.67
N MET A 103 0.17 -11.44 -5.69
CA MET A 103 -0.39 -12.65 -6.32
C MET A 103 0.70 -13.57 -6.87
N PHE A 104 1.73 -13.02 -7.53
CA PHE A 104 2.86 -13.82 -8.01
C PHE A 104 3.67 -14.43 -6.85
N CYS A 105 3.84 -13.71 -5.74
CA CYS A 105 4.51 -14.23 -4.55
C CYS A 105 3.65 -15.20 -3.71
N GLY A 106 2.32 -15.10 -3.78
CA GLY A 106 1.37 -15.63 -2.80
C GLY A 106 1.32 -17.15 -2.65
N SER A 107 1.91 -17.90 -3.58
CA SER A 107 2.09 -19.36 -3.47
C SER A 107 3.49 -19.78 -3.01
N ARG A 108 4.44 -18.85 -2.91
CA ARG A 108 5.87 -19.12 -2.72
C ARG A 108 6.48 -18.47 -1.48
N LEU A 109 5.72 -17.65 -0.74
CA LEU A 109 6.09 -17.06 0.55
C LEU A 109 5.97 -18.07 1.73
N GLY A 110 6.40 -19.31 1.52
CA GLY A 110 6.35 -20.36 2.53
C GLY A 110 4.93 -20.92 2.77
N LYS A 111 4.47 -20.92 4.03
CA LYS A 111 3.15 -21.46 4.42
C LYS A 111 2.01 -20.44 4.32
N TYR A 112 2.30 -19.20 3.92
CA TYR A 112 1.32 -18.13 3.87
C TYR A 112 0.65 -18.08 2.50
N TYR A 113 -0.66 -18.25 2.48
CA TYR A 113 -1.49 -18.03 1.29
C TYR A 113 -2.20 -16.68 1.42
N VAL A 114 -1.74 -15.68 0.67
CA VAL A 114 -2.34 -14.34 0.69
C VAL A 114 -3.52 -14.31 -0.29
N LYS A 115 -4.73 -14.38 0.26
CA LYS A 115 -5.97 -14.36 -0.54
C LYS A 115 -6.52 -12.95 -0.76
N GLU A 116 -6.41 -12.08 0.23
CA GLU A 116 -7.00 -10.74 0.24
C GLU A 116 -6.13 -9.75 1.02
N ARG A 117 -6.20 -8.47 0.63
CA ARG A 117 -5.58 -7.35 1.36
C ARG A 117 -6.59 -6.67 2.28
N SER A 118 -6.10 -6.03 3.33
CA SER A 118 -6.95 -5.26 4.23
C SER A 118 -7.69 -4.14 3.48
N LYS A 119 -9.02 -4.20 3.50
CA LYS A 119 -9.91 -3.09 3.14
C LYS A 119 -10.64 -2.68 4.42
N VAL A 120 -10.71 -1.38 4.71
CA VAL A 120 -11.52 -0.94 5.84
C VAL A 120 -12.98 -1.19 5.53
N ARG A 121 -13.65 -1.94 6.41
CA ARG A 121 -15.10 -2.01 6.43
C ARG A 121 -15.60 -0.59 6.61
N ALA A 122 -16.27 -0.04 5.59
CA ALA A 122 -17.11 1.12 5.79
C ALA A 122 -17.96 0.85 7.03
N LEU A 123 -17.77 1.64 8.08
CA LEU A 123 -18.62 1.59 9.26
C LEU A 123 -20.04 1.79 8.73
N LYS A 124 -20.84 0.72 8.67
CA LYS A 124 -22.27 0.83 8.40
C LYS A 124 -22.79 1.79 9.47
N LYS A 125 -23.11 3.03 9.09
CA LYS A 125 -23.91 3.91 9.93
C LYS A 125 -25.13 3.07 10.32
N LYS A 126 -25.22 2.69 11.60
CA LYS A 126 -26.49 2.21 12.15
C LYS A 126 -27.48 3.34 11.85
N ARG A 127 -28.40 3.08 10.91
CA ARG A 127 -29.59 3.90 10.75
C ARG A 127 -30.29 3.84 12.11
N GLN A 128 -30.37 5.00 12.77
CA GLN A 128 -31.26 5.23 13.90
C GLN A 128 -32.69 5.18 13.39
#